data_AF-A0A6G1JJR3-F1
#
_entry.id   AF-A0A6G1JJR3-F1
#
_cell.length_a   1.000
_cell.length_b   1.000
_cell.length_c   1.000
_cell.angle_alpha   90.00
_cell.angle_beta   90.00
_cell.angle_gamma   90.00
#
_symmetry.space_group_name_H-M   'P 1'
#
loop_
_entity.id
_entity.type
_entity.pdbx_description
1 polymer ?
#
loop_
_entity_poly.entity_id
_entity_poly.type
_entity_poly.pdbx_seq_one_letter_code
_entity_poly.pdbx_strand_id
1 'polypeptide(L)'
;MGSTLHIELNLLFVHPSHCRHGVGRMLIDWGIKKADELEIEVVVVSVPFAVPVYSRSGFVCDAWIEVDVIVEETSEQWKEWAGEDLRAVLMRKPARRVTSGLMNDRPEDRDRVEECDVREVDCMASGNVNDA
;
A
#
# COMPACT_ATOMS: atom_id res chain seq x y z
N MET A 1 -11.55 -0.44 17.39
CA MET A 1 -11.52 -0.60 15.92
C MET A 1 -12.96 -0.63 15.44
N GLY A 2 -13.47 0.51 14.95
CA GLY A 2 -14.83 0.58 14.43
C GLY A 2 -14.95 -0.28 13.17
N SER A 3 -16.02 -1.05 13.04
CA SER A 3 -16.28 -2.00 11.97
C SER A 3 -16.67 -1.29 10.66
N THR A 4 -15.77 -0.51 10.09
CA THR A 4 -15.96 0.06 8.75
C THR A 4 -15.74 -1.04 7.71
N LEU A 5 -16.69 -1.20 6.79
CA LEU A 5 -16.61 -2.18 5.71
C LEU A 5 -15.55 -1.72 4.69
N HIS A 6 -14.59 -2.58 4.42
CA HIS A 6 -13.48 -2.31 3.52
C HIS A 6 -13.24 -3.49 2.57
N ILE A 7 -12.63 -3.21 1.42
CA ILE A 7 -11.98 -4.21 0.57
C ILE A 7 -10.49 -4.17 0.82
N GLU A 8 -9.89 -5.33 1.06
CA GLU A 8 -8.45 -5.48 1.12
C GLU A 8 -7.88 -5.89 -0.25
N LEU A 9 -6.87 -5.16 -0.72
CA LEU A 9 -6.00 -5.67 -1.79
C LEU A 9 -4.98 -6.64 -1.18
N ASN A 10 -5.32 -7.93 -1.19
CA ASN A 10 -4.49 -8.97 -0.57
C ASN A 10 -3.19 -9.25 -1.37
N LEU A 11 -3.28 -9.38 -2.70
CA LEU A 11 -2.12 -9.68 -3.53
C LEU A 11 -2.18 -8.97 -4.89
N LEU A 12 -1.06 -8.37 -5.28
CA LEU A 12 -0.86 -7.76 -6.59
C LEU A 12 0.53 -8.13 -7.11
N PHE A 13 0.60 -8.77 -8.27
CA PHE A 13 1.86 -9.09 -8.91
C PHE A 13 1.79 -8.78 -10.40
N VAL A 14 2.89 -8.29 -10.94
CA VAL A 14 3.10 -8.08 -12.37
C VAL A 14 4.36 -8.84 -12.75
N HIS A 15 4.28 -9.65 -13.81
CA HIS A 15 5.44 -10.36 -14.32
C HIS A 15 6.58 -9.36 -14.65
N PRO A 16 7.86 -9.62 -14.28
CA PRO A 16 8.96 -8.66 -14.44
C PRO A 16 9.09 -8.10 -15.87
N SER A 17 8.93 -8.95 -16.89
CA SER A 17 8.95 -8.53 -18.31
C SER A 17 7.84 -7.56 -18.73
N HIS A 18 6.80 -7.39 -17.90
CA HIS A 18 5.66 -6.51 -18.12
C HIS A 18 5.60 -5.35 -17.11
N CYS A 19 6.61 -5.22 -16.23
CA CYS A 19 6.77 -4.07 -15.36
C CYS A 19 7.04 -2.79 -16.17
N ARG A 20 6.77 -1.62 -15.59
CA ARG A 20 6.94 -0.29 -16.23
C ARG A 20 6.06 -0.02 -17.47
N HIS A 21 5.11 -0.89 -17.78
CA HIS A 21 4.12 -0.72 -18.86
C HIS A 21 2.73 -0.28 -18.33
N GLY A 22 2.62 0.09 -17.06
CA GLY A 22 1.36 0.52 -16.46
C GLY A 22 0.40 -0.61 -16.05
N VAL A 23 0.76 -1.89 -16.26
CA VAL A 23 -0.10 -3.04 -15.93
C VAL A 23 -0.53 -3.04 -14.46
N GLY A 24 0.41 -2.82 -13.53
CA GLY A 24 0.07 -2.77 -12.10
C GLY A 24 -0.90 -1.65 -11.76
N ARG A 25 -0.77 -0.50 -12.44
CA ARG A 25 -1.69 0.63 -12.28
C ARG A 25 -3.08 0.29 -12.80
N MET A 26 -3.19 -0.39 -13.94
CA MET A 26 -4.47 -0.83 -14.50
C MET A 26 -5.21 -1.78 -13.55
N LEU A 27 -4.49 -2.71 -12.91
CA LEU A 27 -5.06 -3.64 -11.93
C LEU A 27 -5.57 -2.91 -10.68
N ILE A 28 -4.77 -1.97 -10.15
CA ILE A 28 -5.18 -1.14 -9.01
C ILE A 28 -6.42 -0.31 -9.36
N ASP A 29 -6.43 0.35 -10.51
CA ASP A 29 -7.54 1.20 -10.94
C ASP A 29 -8.83 0.37 -11.15
N TRP A 30 -8.72 -0.87 -11.64
CA TRP A 30 -9.84 -1.79 -11.72
C TRP A 30 -10.41 -2.14 -10.33
N GLY A 31 -9.53 -2.46 -9.36
CA GLY A 31 -9.93 -2.75 -7.99
C GLY A 31 -10.60 -1.56 -7.30
N ILE A 32 -10.04 -0.36 -7.47
CA ILE A 32 -10.65 0.89 -6.98
C ILE A 32 -12.03 1.08 -7.58
N LYS A 33 -12.18 0.87 -8.90
CA LYS A 33 -13.50 0.99 -9.55
C LYS A 33 -14.52 0.02 -8.94
N LYS A 34 -14.10 -1.19 -8.56
CA LYS A 34 -14.98 -2.15 -7.87
C LYS A 34 -15.35 -1.72 -6.47
N ALA A 35 -14.44 -1.10 -5.73
CA ALA A 35 -14.76 -0.52 -4.43
C ALA A 35 -15.68 0.72 -4.54
N ASP A 36 -15.46 1.56 -5.55
CA ASP A 36 -16.30 2.71 -5.87
C ASP A 36 -17.74 2.28 -6.20
N GLU A 37 -17.93 1.18 -6.96
CA GLU A 37 -19.26 0.59 -7.25
C GLU A 37 -20.01 0.16 -5.97
N LEU A 38 -19.28 -0.14 -4.89
CA LEU A 38 -19.81 -0.60 -3.61
C LEU A 38 -19.82 0.49 -2.52
N GLU A 39 -19.32 1.69 -2.83
CA GLU A 39 -19.18 2.81 -1.89
C GLU A 39 -18.40 2.47 -0.61
N ILE A 40 -17.41 1.57 -0.73
CA ILE A 40 -16.57 1.13 0.38
C ILE A 40 -15.12 1.55 0.19
N GLU A 41 -14.40 1.63 1.30
CA GLU A 41 -12.99 1.98 1.30
C GLU A 41 -12.11 0.81 0.87
N VAL A 42 -10.90 1.13 0.41
CA VAL A 42 -9.89 0.13 0.05
C VAL A 42 -8.72 0.25 1.01
N VAL A 43 -8.24 -0.88 1.51
CA VAL A 43 -7.04 -0.97 2.33
C VAL A 43 -6.01 -1.88 1.67
N VAL A 44 -4.74 -1.60 1.90
CA VAL A 44 -3.63 -2.43 1.46
C VAL A 44 -2.52 -2.37 2.49
N VAL A 45 -1.94 -3.53 2.82
CA VAL A 45 -0.66 -3.59 3.52
C VAL A 45 0.43 -3.66 2.46
N SER A 46 1.31 -2.66 2.49
CA SER A 46 2.37 -2.47 1.51
C SER A 46 3.74 -2.61 2.14
N VAL A 47 4.75 -2.71 1.30
CA VAL A 47 6.16 -2.57 1.69
C VAL A 47 6.65 -1.17 1.28
N PRO A 48 7.63 -0.58 1.98
CA PRO A 48 8.05 0.81 1.79
C PRO A 48 8.30 1.17 0.32
N PHE A 49 8.99 0.33 -0.45
CA PHE A 49 9.29 0.60 -1.85
C PHE A 49 8.05 0.64 -2.77
N ALA A 50 6.93 0.04 -2.36
CA ALA A 50 5.69 0.00 -3.12
C ALA A 50 4.73 1.16 -2.78
N VAL A 51 4.97 1.89 -1.68
CA VAL A 51 4.18 3.07 -1.26
C VAL A 51 3.97 4.10 -2.38
N PRO A 52 5.00 4.48 -3.19
CA PRO A 52 4.80 5.45 -4.27
C PRO A 52 3.81 4.97 -5.35
N VAL A 53 3.69 3.66 -5.55
CA VAL A 53 2.74 3.09 -6.53
C VAL A 53 1.30 3.34 -6.08
N TYR A 54 0.99 3.02 -4.83
CA TYR A 54 -0.34 3.19 -4.26
C TYR A 54 -0.69 4.67 -4.04
N SER A 55 0.27 5.49 -3.61
CA SER A 55 0.08 6.94 -3.42
C SER A 55 -0.39 7.63 -4.71
N ARG A 56 0.18 7.24 -5.87
CA ARG A 56 -0.24 7.75 -7.19
C ARG A 56 -1.66 7.35 -7.60
N SER A 57 -2.27 6.36 -6.94
CA SER A 57 -3.66 5.94 -7.11
C SER A 57 -4.59 6.53 -6.04
N GLY A 58 -4.08 7.44 -5.21
CA GLY A 58 -4.83 8.17 -4.20
C GLY A 58 -5.09 7.37 -2.92
N PHE A 59 -4.20 6.43 -2.60
CA PHE A 59 -4.09 5.89 -1.25
C PHE A 59 -3.29 6.86 -0.36
N VAL A 60 -3.63 6.88 0.92
CA VAL A 60 -2.91 7.59 1.97
C VAL A 60 -2.35 6.59 2.97
N CYS A 61 -1.20 6.91 3.56
CA CYS A 61 -0.62 6.11 4.65
C CYS A 61 -1.47 6.30 5.92
N ASP A 62 -1.88 5.18 6.52
CA ASP A 62 -2.68 5.17 7.76
C ASP A 62 -1.82 4.74 8.96
N ALA A 63 -0.92 3.77 8.78
CA ALA A 63 -0.02 3.33 9.84
C ALA A 63 1.22 2.60 9.30
N TRP A 64 2.34 2.72 10.02
CA TRP A 64 3.47 1.81 9.91
C TRP A 64 3.27 0.62 10.85
N ILE A 65 3.55 -0.58 10.34
CA ILE A 65 3.47 -1.84 11.06
C ILE A 65 4.89 -2.35 11.21
N GLU A 66 5.37 -2.39 12.45
CA GLU A 66 6.60 -3.07 12.81
C GLU A 66 6.34 -4.58 12.84
N VAL A 67 7.04 -5.32 12.00
CA VAL A 67 6.93 -6.79 11.93
C VAL A 67 8.11 -7.38 12.67
N ASP A 68 7.83 -8.15 13.73
CA ASP A 68 8.85 -8.93 14.41
C ASP A 68 9.10 -10.23 13.64
N VAL A 69 10.25 -10.30 12.96
CA VAL A 69 10.68 -11.46 12.16
C VAL A 69 11.86 -12.19 12.80
N ILE A 70 12.22 -11.88 14.05
CA ILE A 70 13.40 -12.45 14.70
C ILE A 70 13.09 -13.90 15.11
N VAL A 71 13.82 -14.85 14.52
CA VAL A 71 13.80 -16.27 14.87
C VAL A 71 15.24 -16.70 15.18
N GLU A 72 15.45 -17.43 16.29
CA GLU A 72 16.78 -17.72 16.85
C GLU A 72 17.67 -18.61 15.95
N GLU A 73 17.08 -19.50 15.14
CA GLU A 73 17.81 -20.42 14.26
C GLU A 73 17.43 -20.20 12.80
N THR A 74 18.17 -19.33 12.11
CA THR A 74 17.86 -18.94 10.74
C THR A 74 19.00 -19.27 9.78
N SER A 75 18.64 -19.64 8.55
CA SER A 75 19.59 -19.90 7.48
C SER A 75 20.32 -18.62 7.07
N GLU A 76 21.50 -18.73 6.44
CA GLU A 76 22.24 -17.56 5.93
C GLU A 76 21.41 -16.72 4.94
N GLN A 77 20.55 -17.36 4.15
CA GLN A 77 19.62 -16.68 3.24
C GLN A 77 18.59 -15.82 3.98
N TRP A 78 18.12 -16.27 5.15
CA TRP A 78 17.20 -15.50 5.97
C TRP A 78 17.87 -14.32 6.64
N LYS A 79 19.16 -14.44 7.00
CA LYS A 79 19.96 -13.32 7.53
C LYS A 79 20.16 -12.22 6.49
N GLU A 80 20.28 -12.59 5.21
CA GLU A 80 20.33 -11.64 4.09
C GLU A 80 19.01 -10.87 3.96
N TRP A 81 17.87 -11.57 3.93
CA TRP A 81 16.55 -10.92 3.84
C TRP A 81 16.14 -10.16 5.11
N ALA A 82 16.64 -10.57 6.28
CA ALA A 82 16.46 -9.82 7.52
C ALA A 82 17.17 -8.45 7.51
N GLY A 83 18.15 -8.26 6.61
CA GLY A 83 18.77 -6.97 6.36
C GLY A 83 17.92 -6.03 5.50
N GLU A 84 16.85 -6.51 4.87
CA GLU A 84 15.92 -5.68 4.11
C GLU A 84 14.92 -4.95 5.01
N ASP A 85 14.36 -3.86 4.51
CA ASP A 85 13.33 -3.11 5.21
C ASP A 85 11.99 -3.85 5.16
N LEU A 86 11.75 -4.67 6.18
CA LEU A 86 10.53 -5.47 6.35
C LEU A 86 9.40 -4.71 7.05
N ARG A 87 9.53 -3.39 7.23
CA ARG A 87 8.41 -2.58 7.70
C ARG A 87 7.25 -2.75 6.74
N ALA A 88 6.05 -2.89 7.29
CA ALA A 88 4.82 -2.89 6.51
C ALA A 88 4.12 -1.54 6.68
N VAL A 89 3.41 -1.10 5.65
CA VAL A 89 2.68 0.17 5.64
C VAL A 89 1.22 -0.13 5.34
N LEU A 90 0.35 0.11 6.31
CA LEU A 90 -1.08 0.13 6.05
C LEU A 90 -1.41 1.42 5.32
N MET A 91 -1.94 1.28 4.10
CA MET A 91 -2.44 2.40 3.32
C MET A 91 -3.93 2.21 3.05
N ARG A 92 -4.68 3.31 3.07
CA ARG A 92 -6.11 3.30 2.79
C ARG A 92 -6.47 4.31 1.70
N LYS A 93 -7.50 3.99 0.94
CA LYS A 93 -8.18 4.92 0.03
C LYS A 93 -9.62 5.07 0.53
N PRO A 94 -10.03 6.27 0.95
CA PRO A 94 -11.40 6.49 1.42
C PRO A 94 -12.40 6.25 0.27
N ALA A 95 -13.58 5.74 0.62
CA ALA A 95 -14.66 5.51 -0.34
C ALA A 95 -15.02 6.80 -1.08
N ARG A 96 -15.15 6.71 -2.40
CA ARG A 96 -15.64 7.83 -3.21
C ARG A 96 -17.14 8.00 -2.96
N ARG A 97 -17.52 8.91 -2.06
CA ARG A 97 -18.94 9.26 -1.89
C ARG A 97 -19.45 9.96 -3.15
N VAL A 98 -20.47 9.38 -3.78
CA VAL A 98 -21.29 10.09 -4.75
C VAL A 98 -22.06 11.16 -3.98
N THR A 99 -21.86 12.44 -4.31
CA THR A 99 -22.56 13.56 -3.67
C THR A 99 -24.04 13.53 -4.01
N SER A 100 -24.80 12.72 -3.29
CA SER A 100 -26.25 12.88 -3.12
C SER A 100 -26.49 13.65 -1.82
N GLY A 101 -26.35 14.98 -1.89
CA GLY A 101 -27.05 15.94 -1.01
C GLY A 101 -26.77 16.01 0.48
N LEU A 102 -26.00 15.13 1.13
CA LEU A 102 -25.72 15.24 2.58
C LEU A 102 -24.23 15.01 2.88
N MET A 103 -23.52 16.12 3.12
CA MET A 103 -22.19 16.14 3.73
C MET A 103 -22.29 15.54 5.13
N ASN A 104 -21.67 14.39 5.34
CA ASN A 104 -21.30 13.91 6.66
C ASN A 104 -19.81 13.59 6.60
N ASP A 105 -19.01 14.65 6.76
CA ASP A 105 -17.61 14.54 7.13
C ASP A 105 -17.58 13.82 8.49
N ARG A 106 -17.05 12.59 8.54
CA ARG A 106 -16.76 11.96 9.82
C ARG A 106 -15.50 12.66 10.37
N PRO A 107 -15.55 13.25 11.57
CA PRO A 107 -14.39 13.92 12.17
C PRO A 107 -13.14 13.02 12.22
N GLU A 108 -13.37 11.72 12.33
CA GLU A 108 -12.38 10.64 12.48
C GLU A 108 -11.40 10.51 11.31
N ASP A 109 -11.80 10.91 10.10
CA ASP A 109 -10.98 10.78 8.89
C ASP A 109 -9.99 11.95 8.72
N ARG A 110 -10.16 13.05 9.47
CA ARG A 110 -9.32 14.26 9.36
C ARG A 110 -8.06 14.18 10.22
N ASP A 111 -8.14 13.48 11.35
CA ASP A 111 -7.09 13.50 12.38
C ASP A 111 -5.96 12.48 12.12
N ARG A 112 -6.14 11.50 11.21
CA ARG A 112 -5.14 10.42 10.95
C ARG A 112 -4.14 10.69 9.82
N VAL A 113 -4.39 11.68 8.98
CA VAL A 113 -3.60 11.92 7.75
C VAL A 113 -2.27 12.66 8.03
N GLU A 114 -2.13 13.27 9.22
CA GLU A 114 -1.00 14.17 9.56
C GLU A 114 0.30 13.44 9.98
N GLU A 115 0.31 12.11 10.16
CA GLU A 115 1.45 11.43 10.84
C GLU A 115 2.44 10.70 9.92
N CYS A 116 2.18 10.52 8.62
CA CYS A 116 3.10 9.78 7.74
C CYS A 116 4.03 10.69 6.92
N ASP A 117 5.25 10.93 7.40
CA ASP A 117 6.30 11.65 6.66
C ASP A 117 6.93 10.72 5.57
N VAL A 118 6.53 10.90 4.32
CA VAL A 118 6.86 10.00 3.18
C VAL A 118 8.23 10.30 2.53
N ARG A 119 9.10 11.07 3.20
CA ARG A 119 10.26 11.72 2.58
C ARG A 119 11.52 10.85 2.41
N GLU A 120 11.53 9.61 2.87
CA GLU A 120 12.77 8.81 2.93
C GLU A 120 12.83 7.61 1.96
N VAL A 121 11.94 7.52 0.98
CA VAL A 121 11.88 6.36 0.06
C VAL A 121 12.30 6.74 -1.36
N ASP A 122 13.47 7.36 -1.51
CA ASP A 122 14.02 7.76 -2.81
C ASP A 122 15.46 7.26 -3.00
N CYS A 123 15.70 5.97 -2.81
CA CYS A 123 16.93 5.27 -3.19
C CYS A 123 16.62 3.79 -3.16
N MET A 124 16.45 3.11 -4.31
CA MET A 124 16.69 1.66 -4.55
C MET A 124 16.14 1.18 -5.91
N ALA A 125 15.47 2.03 -6.71
CA ALA A 125 15.03 1.69 -8.08
C ALA A 125 16.17 1.57 -9.12
N SER A 126 17.40 1.28 -8.67
CA SER A 126 18.60 1.10 -9.50
C SER A 126 19.24 -0.27 -9.23
N GLY A 127 18.43 -1.33 -9.23
CA GLY A 127 18.92 -2.70 -9.36
C GLY A 127 19.13 -3.03 -10.83
N ASN A 128 20.39 -3.05 -11.25
CA ASN A 128 20.85 -3.44 -12.58
C ASN A 128 20.37 -4.88 -12.90
N VAL A 129 19.48 -5.03 -13.88
CA VAL A 129 19.25 -6.32 -14.55
C VAL A 129 20.31 -6.45 -15.63
N ASN A 130 21.51 -6.86 -15.21
CA ASN A 130 22.54 -7.50 -16.02
C ASN A 130 23.65 -7.91 -15.05
N ASP A 131 23.68 -9.20 -14.69
CA ASP A 131 24.89 -10.01 -14.64
C ASP A 131 24.54 -11.47 -14.27
N ALA A 132 25.10 -12.40 -15.07
CA ALA A 132 25.08 -13.87 -15.02
C ALA A 132 23.88 -14.62 -15.62
#